data_AF-A0A839FNH4-F1
#
_entry.id   AF-A0A839FNH4-F1
#
_cell.length_a   1.000
_cell.length_b   1.000
_cell.length_c   1.000
_cell.angle_alpha   90.00
_cell.angle_beta   90.00
_cell.angle_gamma   90.00
#
_symmetry.space_group_name_H-M   'P 1'
#
loop_
_entity.id
_entity.type
_entity.pdbx_description
1 polymer ?
#
loop_
_entity_poly.entity_id
_entity_poly.type
_entity_poly.pdbx_seq_one_letter_code
_entity_poly.pdbx_strand_id
1 'polypeptide(L)' 'MDKGYSEGFIIDFADAVARDTYLEDAEHRAIGGRIVASAIAGVEGVFVFDLDM' A
#
# COMPACT_ATOMS: atom_id res chain seq x y z
N MET A 1 -4.62 7.92 20.46
CA MET A 1 -3.61 8.67 19.67
C MET A 1 -3.19 7.92 18.42
N ASP A 2 -3.77 6.77 18.07
CA ASP A 2 -3.84 6.35 16.67
C ASP A 2 -5.21 6.77 16.10
N LYS A 3 -5.29 7.00 14.79
CA LYS A 3 -6.55 7.16 14.06
C LYS A 3 -7.05 5.81 13.51
N GLY A 4 -6.76 4.72 14.21
CA GLY A 4 -7.06 3.35 13.80
C GLY A 4 -5.99 2.66 12.94
N TYR A 5 -4.89 3.34 12.60
CA TYR A 5 -3.77 2.77 11.83
C TYR A 5 -2.50 2.76 12.69
N SER A 6 -2.06 1.58 13.09
CA SER A 6 -0.90 1.42 13.98
C SER A 6 0.40 1.11 13.22
N GLU A 7 0.31 0.72 11.95
CA GLU A 7 1.43 0.31 11.09
C GLU A 7 1.34 0.99 9.71
N GLY A 8 2.47 1.18 9.03
CA GLY A 8 2.51 1.76 7.69
C GLY A 8 3.91 1.76 7.08
N PHE A 9 3.98 1.98 5.78
CA PHE A 9 5.24 2.15 5.03
C PHE A 9 5.06 3.22 3.94
N ILE A 10 6.19 3.76 3.48
CA ILE A 10 6.27 4.74 2.40
C ILE A 10 7.23 4.19 1.36
N ILE A 11 6.91 4.39 0.09
CA ILE A 11 7.79 4.07 -1.03
C ILE A 11 7.93 5.34 -1.86
N ASP A 12 9.18 5.75 -2.05
CA ASP A 12 9.50 6.83 -2.97
C ASP A 12 9.70 6.25 -4.37
N PHE A 13 8.90 6.74 -5.32
CA PHE A 13 9.04 6.39 -6.73
C PHE A 13 9.77 7.51 -7.47
N ALA A 14 10.60 7.14 -8.44
CA ALA A 14 11.28 8.10 -9.30
C ALA A 14 10.29 8.91 -10.16
N ASP A 15 9.20 8.27 -10.58
CA ASP A 15 8.10 8.83 -11.34
C ASP A 15 6.86 7.90 -11.28
N ALA A 16 5.78 8.32 -11.94
CA ALA A 16 4.54 7.53 -12.03
C ALA A 16 4.73 6.19 -12.77
N VAL A 17 5.68 6.10 -13.71
CA VAL A 17 5.93 4.85 -14.45
C VAL A 17 6.56 3.80 -13.53
N ALA A 18 7.47 4.20 -12.65
CA ALA A 18 8.04 3.34 -11.62
C ALA A 18 6.98 2.86 -10.63
N ARG A 19 6.06 3.75 -10.21
CA ARG A 19 4.90 3.36 -9.38
C ARG A 19 4.02 2.34 -10.08
N ASP A 20 3.64 2.59 -11.32
CA ASP A 20 2.71 1.71 -12.05
C ASP A 20 3.34 0.34 -12.31
N THR A 21 4.65 0.29 -12.60
CA THR A 21 5.41 -0.96 -12.70
C THR A 21 5.41 -1.75 -11.38
N TYR A 22 5.62 -1.06 -10.25
CA TYR A 22 5.54 -1.67 -8.92
C TYR A 22 4.13 -2.21 -8.61
N LEU A 23 3.08 -1.47 -8.98
CA LEU A 23 1.70 -1.91 -8.75
C LEU A 23 1.35 -3.19 -9.52
N GLU A 24 1.85 -3.33 -10.75
CA GLU A 24 1.64 -4.52 -11.60
C GLU A 24 2.52 -5.71 -11.21
N ASP A 25 3.59 -5.51 -10.44
CA ASP A 25 4.50 -6.58 -10.05
C ASP A 25 3.77 -7.71 -9.29
N ALA A 26 4.13 -8.97 -9.60
CA ALA A 26 3.45 -10.14 -9.05
C ALA A 26 3.75 -10.35 -7.56
N GLU A 27 4.96 -10.01 -7.12
CA GLU A 27 5.36 -10.11 -5.72
C GLU A 27 4.69 -9.01 -4.90
N HIS A 28 4.64 -7.78 -5.42
CA HIS A 28 3.86 -6.70 -4.81
C HIS A 28 2.39 -7.11 -4.60
N ARG A 29 1.73 -7.64 -5.62
CA ARG A 29 0.33 -8.09 -5.52
C ARG A 29 0.14 -9.19 -4.49
N ALA A 30 1.08 -10.14 -4.41
CA ALA A 30 1.05 -11.19 -3.40
C ALA A 30 1.20 -10.63 -1.97
N ILE A 31 2.09 -9.65 -1.78
CA ILE A 31 2.26 -8.97 -0.49
C ILE A 31 1.02 -8.14 -0.15
N GLY A 32 0.45 -7.39 -1.11
CA GLY A 32 -0.78 -6.63 -0.93
C GLY A 32 -1.94 -7.51 -0.47
N GLY A 33 -2.08 -8.71 -1.06
CA GLY A 33 -3.07 -9.70 -0.60
C GLY A 33 -2.86 -10.14 0.86
N ARG A 34 -1.60 -10.31 1.30
CA ARG A 34 -1.28 -10.64 2.70
C ARG A 34 -1.60 -9.50 3.66
N ILE A 35 -1.39 -8.25 3.24
CA ILE A 35 -1.75 -7.06 4.02
C ILE A 35 -3.26 -6.98 4.19
N VAL A 36 -4.02 -7.07 3.10
CA VAL A 36 -5.49 -7.07 3.11
C VAL A 36 -6.03 -8.19 4.00
N ALA A 37 -5.49 -9.41 3.90
CA ALA A 37 -5.91 -10.53 4.75
C ALA A 37 -5.62 -10.32 6.25
N SER A 38 -4.67 -9.44 6.58
CA SER A 38 -4.26 -9.14 7.97
C SER A 38 -4.95 -7.90 8.54
N ALA A 39 -5.55 -7.06 7.69
CA ALA A 39 -6.19 -5.81 8.08
C ALA A 39 -7.59 -6.03 8.67
N ILE A 40 -7.95 -5.20 9.65
CA ILE A 40 -9.31 -5.16 10.20
C ILE A 40 -10.26 -4.71 9.09
N ALA A 41 -11.35 -5.45 8.86
CA ALA A 41 -12.29 -5.22 7.74
C ALA A 41 -11.67 -5.39 6.34
N GLY A 42 -10.56 -6.11 6.22
CA GLY A 42 -9.96 -6.44 4.93
C GLY A 42 -9.46 -5.18 4.21
N VAL A 43 -9.86 -5.01 2.95
CA VAL A 43 -9.42 -3.88 2.11
C VAL A 43 -9.86 -2.53 2.67
N GLU A 44 -11.01 -2.47 3.35
CA GLU A 44 -11.52 -1.24 4.00
C GLU A 44 -10.63 -0.79 5.18
N GLY A 45 -9.79 -1.68 5.70
CA GLY A 45 -8.79 -1.38 6.73
C GLY A 45 -7.45 -0.90 6.19
N VAL A 46 -7.33 -0.69 4.87
CA VAL A 46 -6.09 -0.25 4.23
C VAL A 46 -6.29 1.13 3.64
N PHE A 47 -5.45 2.08 4.05
CA PHE A 47 -5.40 3.43 3.49
C PHE A 47 -4.15 3.59 2.64
N VAL A 48 -4.33 3.99 1.38
CA VAL A 48 -3.26 4.29 0.43
C VAL A 48 -3.41 5.73 -0.03
N PHE A 49 -2.31 6.46 -0.09
CA PHE A 49 -2.27 7.84 -0.57
C PHE A 49 -1.03 8.07 -1.42
N ASP A 50 -1.24 8.57 -2.64
CA ASP A 50 -0.17 9.02 -3.52
C ASP A 50 0.07 10.51 -3.27
N LEU A 51 1.28 10.85 -2.78
CA LEU A 51 1.73 12.23 -2.63
C LEU A 51 2.58 12.61 -3.84
N ASP A 52 2.10 13.55 -4.64
CA ASP A 52 2.87 14.16 -5.73
C ASP A 52 3.68 15.34 -5.17
N MET A 53 5.00 15.36 -5.40
CA MET A 53 5.95 16.33 -4.84
C MET A 53 6.72 17.08 -5.91
#